data_AF-A0A957PHZ9-F1
#
_entry.id   AF-A0A957PHZ9-F1
#
_cell.length_a   1.000
_cell.length_b   1.000
_cell.length_c   1.000
_cell.angle_alpha   90.00
_cell.angle_beta   90.00
_cell.angle_gamma   90.00
#
_symmetry.space_group_name_H-M   'P 1'
#
loop_
_entity.id
_entity.type
_entity.pdbx_description
1 polymer ?
#
loop_
_entity_poly.entity_id
_entity_poly.type
_entity_poly.pdbx_seq_one_letter_code
_entity_poly.pdbx_strand_id
1 'polypeptide(L)' 'MRELSKPSPPQEIRRKLKLSQSAFAGMMGVSLRTVQDWEQGRREPSGPAKSLLRIAEQHPEVFLEVA' A
#
# COMPACT_ATOMS: atom_id res chain seq x y z
N MET A 1 -14.73 -19.27 3.25
CA MET A 1 -14.00 -17.98 3.34
C MET A 1 -13.45 -17.66 1.95
N ARG A 2 -13.68 -16.48 1.41
CA ARG A 2 -13.01 -16.04 0.17
C ARG A 2 -11.52 -15.87 0.52
N GLU A 3 -10.62 -16.62 -0.11
CA GLU A 3 -9.20 -16.41 0.11
C GLU A 3 -8.84 -14.97 -0.26
N LEU A 4 -8.21 -14.25 0.68
CA LEU A 4 -7.74 -12.90 0.42
C LEU A 4 -6.44 -13.00 -0.38
N SER A 5 -6.56 -12.89 -1.71
CA SER A 5 -5.41 -12.90 -2.62
C SER A 5 -4.33 -11.92 -2.16
N LYS A 6 -3.05 -12.31 -2.29
CA LYS A 6 -1.93 -11.43 -1.94
C LYS A 6 -2.01 -10.15 -2.79
N PRO A 7 -1.87 -8.93 -2.21
CA PRO A 7 -1.82 -7.71 -3.00
C PRO A 7 -0.55 -7.67 -3.87
N SER A 8 -0.56 -6.89 -4.95
CA SER A 8 0.66 -6.54 -5.68
C SER A 8 1.71 -5.92 -4.76
N PRO A 9 3.00 -5.91 -5.17
CA PRO A 9 4.03 -5.16 -4.49
C PRO A 9 3.64 -3.69 -4.25
N PRO A 10 3.96 -3.10 -3.08
CA PRO A 10 3.55 -1.72 -2.75
C PRO A 10 3.98 -0.69 -3.79
N GLN A 11 5.14 -0.89 -4.43
CA GLN A 11 5.64 -0.02 -5.50
C GLN A 11 4.71 0.01 -6.71
N GLU A 12 4.14 -1.12 -7.10
CA GLU A 12 3.23 -1.19 -8.25
C GLU A 12 1.92 -0.48 -7.94
N ILE A 13 1.35 -0.76 -6.77
CA ILE A 13 0.10 -0.13 -6.30
C ILE A 13 0.27 1.38 -6.23
N ARG A 14 1.33 1.87 -5.57
CA ARG A 14 1.62 3.30 -5.48
C ARG A 14 1.77 3.96 -6.85
N ARG A 15 2.48 3.31 -7.78
CA ARG A 15 2.67 3.85 -9.13
C ARG A 15 1.37 3.90 -9.92
N LYS A 16 0.50 2.90 -9.80
CA LYS A 16 -0.85 2.91 -10.40
C LYS A 16 -1.68 4.07 -9.86
N LEU A 17 -1.57 4.35 -8.55
CA LEU A 17 -2.22 5.49 -7.89
C LEU A 17 -1.57 6.86 -8.20
N LYS A 18 -0.45 6.89 -8.93
CA LYS A 18 0.32 8.11 -9.24
C LYS A 18 0.77 8.92 -8.01
N LEU A 19 1.03 8.23 -6.90
CA LEU A 19 1.48 8.85 -5.64
C LEU A 19 3.01 8.84 -5.51
N SER A 20 3.55 9.90 -4.88
CA SER A 20 4.92 9.88 -4.36
C SER A 20 5.02 8.89 -3.19
N GLN A 21 6.24 8.46 -2.85
CA GLN A 21 6.43 7.58 -1.68
C GLN A 21 5.97 8.26 -0.37
N SER A 22 6.14 9.58 -0.25
CA SER A 22 5.71 10.33 0.94
C SER A 22 4.19 10.44 1.05
N ALA A 23 3.50 10.75 -0.06
CA ALA A 23 2.04 10.78 -0.08
C ALA A 23 1.46 9.40 0.23
N PHE A 24 1.99 8.36 -0.40
CA PHE A 24 1.57 6.99 -0.15
C PHE A 24 1.82 6.54 1.30
N ALA A 25 2.95 6.94 1.89
CA ALA A 25 3.24 6.67 3.30
C ALA A 25 2.22 7.33 4.23
N GLY A 26 1.83 8.58 3.95
CA GLY A 26 0.78 9.30 4.66
C GLY A 26 -0.56 8.55 4.62
N MET A 27 -1.01 8.16 3.42
CA MET A 27 -2.24 7.39 3.23
C MET A 27 -2.22 6.03 3.94
N MET A 28 -1.05 5.39 3.97
CA MET A 28 -0.86 4.10 4.64
C MET A 28 -0.71 4.23 6.16
N GLY A 29 -0.60 5.45 6.71
CA GLY A 29 -0.38 5.69 8.14
C GLY A 29 0.97 5.18 8.64
N VAL A 30 2.00 5.16 7.79
CA VAL A 30 3.35 4.68 8.13
C VAL A 30 4.43 5.67 7.74
N SER A 31 5.66 5.47 8.23
CA SER A 31 6.79 6.33 7.84
C SER A 31 7.18 6.14 6.37
N LEU A 32 7.77 7.18 5.75
CA LEU A 32 8.40 7.08 4.43
C LEU A 32 9.43 5.93 4.39
N ARG A 33 10.20 5.77 5.46
CA ARG A 33 11.19 4.70 5.57
C ARG A 33 10.55 3.31 5.49
N THR A 34 9.37 3.14 6.10
CA THR A 34 8.62 1.88 6.05
C THR A 34 8.22 1.53 4.61
N VAL A 35 7.69 2.50 3.85
CA VAL A 35 7.38 2.31 2.43
C VAL A 35 8.64 1.95 1.63
N GLN A 36 9.76 2.65 1.85
CA GLN A 36 11.03 2.35 1.18
C GLN A 36 11.54 0.94 1.49
N ASP A 37 11.45 0.50 2.75
CA ASP A 37 11.84 -0.86 3.16
C ASP A 37 10.97 -1.92 2.47
N TRP A 38 9.68 -1.65 2.26
CA TRP A 38 8.80 -2.55 1.50
C TRP A 38 9.12 -2.57 0.00
N GLU A 39 9.26 -1.40 -0.64
CA GLU A 39 9.53 -1.32 -2.08
C GLU A 39 10.91 -1.89 -2.46
N GLN A 40 11.86 -1.86 -1.52
CA GLN A 40 13.21 -2.42 -1.71
C GLN A 40 13.33 -3.86 -1.20
N GLY A 41 12.25 -4.47 -0.73
CA GLY A 41 12.21 -5.86 -0.27
C GLY A 41 12.97 -6.14 1.04
N ARG A 42 13.37 -5.11 1.78
CA ARG A 42 14.03 -5.27 3.10
C ARG A 42 13.09 -5.73 4.20
N ARG A 43 11.80 -5.38 4.08
CA ARG A 43 10.74 -5.80 5.00
C ARG A 43 9.47 -6.12 4.23
N GLU A 44 8.66 -7.00 4.79
CA GLU A 44 7.30 -7.22 4.28
C GLU A 44 6.28 -6.35 5.02
N PRO A 45 5.18 -5.95 4.34
CA PRO A 45 4.04 -5.34 5.01
C PRO A 45 3.41 -6.33 6.01
N SER A 46 2.96 -5.81 7.16
CA SER A 46 2.21 -6.58 8.15
C SER A 46 0.86 -7.05 7.61
N GLY A 47 0.17 -7.95 8.32
CA GLY A 47 -1.18 -8.40 7.95
C GLY A 47 -2.15 -7.23 7.69
N PRO A 48 -2.30 -6.28 8.63
CA PRO A 48 -3.12 -5.08 8.42
C PRO A 48 -2.67 -4.22 7.24
N ALA A 49 -1.36 -4.03 7.04
CA ALA A 49 -0.84 -3.28 5.90
C ALA A 49 -1.16 -4.00 4.57
N LYS A 50 -1.07 -5.34 4.51
CA LYS A 50 -1.49 -6.15 3.36
C LYS A 50 -2.99 -5.98 3.09
N SER A 51 -3.83 -5.84 4.12
CA SER A 51 -5.26 -5.53 3.94
C SER A 51 -5.48 -4.15 3.33
N LEU A 52 -4.79 -3.11 3.83
CA LEU A 52 -4.91 -1.76 3.28
C LEU A 52 -4.36 -1.67 1.84
N LEU A 53 -3.28 -2.40 1.54
CA LEU A 53 -2.76 -2.52 0.16
C LEU A 53 -3.78 -3.16 -0.79
N ARG A 54 -4.57 -4.15 -0.34
CA ARG A 54 -5.66 -4.70 -1.16
C ARG A 54 -6.74 -3.67 -1.42
N ILE A 55 -7.11 -2.86 -0.42
CA ILE A 55 -8.08 -1.78 -0.61
C ILE A 55 -7.52 -0.77 -1.62
N ALA A 56 -6.26 -0.34 -1.46
CA ALA A 56 -5.58 0.57 -2.38
C ALA A 56 -5.50 0.03 -3.82
N GLU A 57 -5.43 -1.29 -3.99
CA GLU A 57 -5.38 -1.94 -5.31
C GLU A 57 -6.76 -2.18 -5.93
N GLN A 58 -7.73 -2.66 -5.15
CA GLN A 58 -9.05 -3.08 -5.64
C GLN A 58 -10.07 -1.96 -5.65
N HIS A 59 -9.93 -1.01 -4.73
CA HIS A 59 -10.83 0.11 -4.49
C HIS A 59 -10.01 1.41 -4.34
N PRO A 60 -9.26 1.81 -5.39
CA PRO A 60 -8.39 2.99 -5.35
C PRO A 60 -9.16 4.27 -5.02
N GLU A 61 -10.43 4.38 -5.41
CA GLU A 61 -11.32 5.48 -5.08
C GLU A 61 -11.49 5.66 -3.57
N VAL A 62 -11.82 4.59 -2.85
CA VAL A 62 -11.99 4.61 -1.39
C VAL A 62 -10.67 4.93 -0.71
N PHE A 63 -9.57 4.37 -1.21
CA PHE A 63 -8.26 4.62 -0.63
C PHE A 63 -7.85 6.08 -0.76
N LEU A 64 -8.18 6.75 -1.88
CA LEU A 64 -7.81 8.15 -2.14
C LEU A 64 -8.75 9.17 -1.47
N GLU A 65 -9.99 8.79 -1.14
CA GLU A 65 -10.96 9.67 -0.46
C GLU A 65 -10.61 9.94 1.01
N VAL A 66 -9.83 9.07 1.64
CA VAL A 66 -9.49 9.15 3.08
C VAL A 66 -8.24 10.02 3.33
N ALA A 67 -7.82 10.81 2.35
CA ALA A 67 -6.63 11.67 2.39
C ALA A 67 -6.83 12.96 3.18
#